data_AF-A0A2U3NFK1-F1
#
_entry.id   AF-A0A2U3NFK1-F1
#
_cell.length_a   1.000
_cell.length_b   1.000
_cell.length_c   1.000
_cell.angle_alpha   90.00
_cell.angle_beta   90.00
_cell.angle_gamma   90.00
#
_symmetry.space_group_name_H-M   'P 1'
#
loop_
_entity.id
_entity.type
_entity.pdbx_description
1 polymer ?
#
loop_
_entity_poly.entity_id
_entity_poly.type
_entity_poly.pdbx_seq_one_letter_code
_entity_poly.pdbx_strand_id
1 'polypeptide(L)'
;MGAPAAGGNGGNGGNGGKAGCCGSGGTGGAGGEAIANLGVGGKGGNGGNGGNAQLVGNGGDGGNAGVGLVGGNGNGGNGGTAGLLFGFIGTPGQT
;
A
#
# COMPACT_ATOMS: atom_id res chain seq x y z
N MET A 1 20.79 29.56 -14.94
CA MET A 1 20.80 28.09 -15.00
C MET A 1 19.79 27.59 -13.98
N GLY A 2 18.71 26.94 -14.42
CA GLY A 2 17.67 26.41 -13.51
C GLY A 2 18.16 25.12 -12.85
N ALA A 3 17.82 24.93 -11.57
CA ALA A 3 18.13 23.69 -10.87
C ALA A 3 17.49 22.49 -11.61
N PRO A 4 18.16 21.32 -11.66
CA PRO A 4 17.55 20.13 -12.25
C PRO A 4 16.25 19.82 -11.49
N ALA A 5 15.17 19.54 -12.22
CA ALA A 5 13.92 19.09 -11.62
C ALA A 5 14.19 17.79 -10.84
N ALA A 6 14.06 17.85 -9.52
CA ALA A 6 14.20 16.67 -8.66
C ALA A 6 13.18 15.61 -9.10
N GLY A 7 13.60 14.35 -9.23
CA GLY A 7 12.69 13.24 -9.49
C GLY A 7 11.60 13.17 -8.40
N GLY A 8 10.36 12.92 -8.82
CA GLY A 8 9.21 12.86 -7.92
C GLY A 8 9.14 11.52 -7.19
N ASN A 9 8.81 11.55 -5.90
CA ASN A 9 8.45 10.34 -5.16
C ASN A 9 7.16 9.74 -5.72
N GLY A 10 7.05 8.41 -5.63
CA GLY A 10 5.82 7.71 -5.91
C GLY A 10 4.73 8.04 -4.88
N GLY A 11 3.48 8.12 -5.31
CA GLY A 11 2.34 8.37 -4.42
C GLY A 11 2.00 7.13 -3.57
N ASN A 12 1.55 7.30 -2.33
CA ASN A 12 1.13 6.16 -1.52
C ASN A 12 -0.17 5.55 -2.05
N GLY A 13 -0.29 4.23 -1.94
CA GLY A 13 -1.51 3.49 -2.22
C GLY A 13 -2.61 3.78 -1.21
N GLY A 14 -3.87 3.74 -1.66
CA GLY A 14 -5.04 3.97 -0.80
C GLY A 14 -5.31 2.80 0.14
N ASN A 15 -5.80 3.06 1.35
CA ASN A 15 -6.20 1.99 2.26
C ASN A 15 -7.48 1.29 1.78
N GLY A 16 -7.56 -0.01 2.01
CA GLY A 16 -8.74 -0.82 1.76
C GLY A 16 -9.90 -0.49 2.71
N GLY A 17 -11.12 -0.60 2.19
CA GLY A 17 -12.35 -0.31 2.93
C GLY A 17 -12.66 -1.34 4.02
N LYS A 18 -13.33 -0.90 5.10
CA LYS A 18 -13.86 -1.81 6.11
C LYS A 18 -15.13 -2.51 5.59
N ALA A 19 -15.31 -3.77 5.94
CA ALA A 19 -16.58 -4.46 5.67
C ALA A 19 -17.70 -3.95 6.58
N GLY A 20 -18.95 -4.27 6.22
CA GLY A 20 -20.09 -4.21 7.15
C GLY A 20 -20.07 -5.38 8.14
N CYS A 21 -21.23 -5.72 8.73
CA CYS A 21 -21.33 -6.83 9.69
C CYS A 21 -20.85 -8.16 9.09
N CYS A 22 -21.21 -8.44 7.83
CA CYS A 22 -20.73 -9.58 7.07
C CYS A 22 -19.99 -9.09 5.82
N GLY A 23 -18.84 -9.66 5.54
CA GLY A 23 -18.02 -9.34 4.36
C GLY A 23 -16.54 -9.21 4.70
N SER A 24 -15.71 -9.33 3.67
CA SER A 24 -14.26 -9.13 3.79
C SER A 24 -13.89 -7.65 3.69
N GLY A 25 -12.84 -7.26 4.39
CA GLY A 25 -12.21 -5.96 4.17
C GLY A 25 -11.65 -5.85 2.75
N GLY A 26 -11.65 -4.64 2.18
CA GLY A 26 -11.06 -4.38 0.86
C GLY A 26 -9.54 -4.44 0.90
N THR A 27 -8.90 -4.76 -0.23
CA THR A 27 -7.43 -4.74 -0.34
C THR A 27 -6.90 -3.32 -0.35
N GLY A 28 -5.72 -3.10 0.20
CA GLY A 28 -4.97 -1.86 0.04
C GLY A 28 -4.44 -1.69 -1.38
N GLY A 29 -4.43 -0.45 -1.89
CA GLY A 29 -3.88 -0.11 -3.20
C GLY A 29 -2.36 -0.16 -3.21
N ALA A 30 -1.77 -0.45 -4.36
CA ALA A 30 -0.32 -0.42 -4.53
C ALA A 30 0.23 1.02 -4.40
N GLY A 31 1.45 1.13 -3.88
CA GLY A 31 2.24 2.35 -3.94
C GLY A 31 2.63 2.66 -5.38
N GLY A 32 2.65 3.94 -5.72
CA GLY A 32 3.06 4.43 -7.03
C GLY A 32 4.57 4.36 -7.21
N GLU A 33 4.99 4.22 -8.46
CA GLU A 33 6.38 4.21 -8.86
C GLU A 33 6.99 5.62 -8.79
N ALA A 34 8.26 5.71 -8.43
CA ALA A 34 9.00 6.97 -8.50
C ALA A 34 9.60 7.19 -9.88
N ILE A 35 9.54 8.44 -10.37
CA ILE A 35 10.19 8.84 -11.62
C ILE A 35 11.57 9.40 -11.30
N ALA A 36 12.62 8.77 -11.83
CA ALA A 36 13.98 9.30 -11.73
C ALA A 36 14.26 10.28 -12.87
N ASN A 37 14.74 11.47 -12.53
CA ASN A 37 15.34 12.38 -13.49
C ASN A 37 16.80 12.66 -13.10
N LEU A 38 17.71 12.40 -14.04
CA LEU A 38 19.16 12.70 -13.98
C LEU A 38 19.82 12.61 -12.58
N GLY A 39 19.80 11.43 -11.96
CA GLY A 39 20.57 11.16 -10.74
C GLY A 39 19.93 11.58 -9.42
N VAL A 40 18.75 12.20 -9.45
CA VAL A 40 17.90 12.43 -8.27
C VAL A 40 16.67 11.53 -8.40
N GLY A 41 16.77 10.30 -7.89
CA GLY A 41 15.67 9.32 -7.93
C GLY A 41 14.79 9.42 -6.69
N GLY A 42 13.48 9.59 -6.89
CA GLY A 42 12.51 9.56 -5.79
C GLY A 42 12.39 8.17 -5.15
N LYS A 43 11.87 8.14 -3.91
CA LYS A 43 11.45 6.90 -3.23
C LYS A 43 10.09 6.45 -3.79
N GLY A 44 9.92 5.14 -3.99
CA GLY A 44 8.63 4.57 -4.36
C GLY A 44 7.58 4.78 -3.26
N GLY A 45 6.31 4.87 -3.65
CA GLY A 45 5.20 5.07 -2.71
C GLY A 45 4.99 3.86 -1.82
N ASN A 46 4.52 4.06 -0.60
CA ASN A 46 4.11 2.96 0.26
C ASN A 46 2.80 2.35 -0.25
N GLY A 47 2.67 1.03 -0.13
CA GLY A 47 1.38 0.37 -0.33
C GLY A 47 0.37 0.74 0.76
N GLY A 48 -0.90 0.77 0.39
CA GLY A 48 -2.00 1.02 1.32
C GLY A 48 -2.29 -0.18 2.21
N ASN A 49 -2.81 0.06 3.41
CA ASN A 49 -3.19 -1.03 4.32
C ASN A 49 -4.47 -1.71 3.84
N GLY A 50 -4.57 -3.02 4.06
CA GLY A 50 -5.80 -3.77 3.89
C GLY A 50 -6.90 -3.35 4.87
N GLY A 51 -8.13 -3.49 4.41
CA GLY A 51 -9.35 -3.24 5.18
C GLY A 51 -9.65 -4.37 6.14
N ASN A 52 -10.39 -4.08 7.22
CA ASN A 52 -10.78 -5.10 8.19
C ASN A 52 -12.17 -5.62 7.88
N ALA A 53 -12.40 -6.90 8.15
CA ALA A 53 -13.73 -7.42 8.40
C ALA A 53 -14.21 -7.05 9.81
N GLN A 54 -15.53 -7.09 10.04
CA GLN A 54 -16.10 -6.80 11.37
C GLN A 54 -16.53 -8.06 12.12
N LEU A 55 -17.63 -8.71 11.72
CA LEU A 55 -18.16 -9.87 12.45
C LEU A 55 -17.76 -11.19 11.79
N VAL A 56 -18.05 -11.32 10.50
CA VAL A 56 -17.70 -12.50 9.69
C VAL A 56 -17.07 -12.04 8.38
N GLY A 57 -15.86 -12.51 8.12
CA GLY A 57 -15.15 -12.24 6.86
C GLY A 57 -13.64 -12.11 7.07
N ASN A 58 -12.91 -12.13 5.96
CA ASN A 58 -11.45 -11.98 5.99
C ASN A 58 -11.03 -10.51 6.01
N GLY A 59 -9.88 -10.20 6.59
CA GLY A 59 -9.21 -8.95 6.32
C GLY A 59 -8.76 -8.90 4.86
N GLY A 60 -8.73 -7.71 4.27
CA GLY A 60 -8.14 -7.50 2.95
C GLY A 60 -6.62 -7.47 3.02
N ASP A 61 -5.94 -7.84 1.94
CA ASP A 61 -4.49 -7.78 1.85
C ASP A 61 -3.98 -6.33 1.81
N GLY A 62 -2.75 -6.11 2.27
CA GLY A 62 -2.04 -4.86 2.08
C GLY A 62 -1.54 -4.70 0.64
N GLY A 63 -1.49 -3.47 0.16
CA GLY A 63 -0.94 -3.15 -1.15
C GLY A 63 0.60 -3.26 -1.16
N ASN A 64 1.17 -3.62 -2.32
CA ASN A 64 2.62 -3.64 -2.49
C ASN A 64 3.21 -2.23 -2.51
N ALA A 65 4.48 -2.11 -2.14
CA ALA A 65 5.27 -0.91 -2.36
C ALA A 65 5.41 -0.59 -3.85
N GLY A 66 5.53 0.69 -4.18
CA GLY A 66 6.06 1.13 -5.46
C GLY A 66 7.59 1.05 -5.46
N VAL A 67 8.18 0.82 -6.62
CA VAL A 67 9.63 0.83 -6.82
C VAL A 67 10.15 2.28 -6.88
N GLY A 68 11.32 2.49 -6.29
CA GLY A 68 12.06 3.74 -6.43
C GLY A 68 13.52 3.46 -6.70
N LEU A 69 14.19 4.39 -7.38
CA LEU A 69 15.60 4.20 -7.79
C LEU A 69 16.58 4.57 -6.67
N VAL A 70 16.90 5.85 -6.53
CA VAL A 70 17.91 6.32 -5.55
C VAL A 70 17.33 6.35 -4.14
N GLY A 71 16.08 6.76 -3.99
CA GLY A 71 15.35 6.73 -2.71
C GLY A 71 14.88 5.34 -2.26
N GLY A 72 15.06 4.32 -3.11
CA GLY A 72 14.62 2.94 -2.88
C GLY A 72 13.10 2.75 -2.96
N ASN A 73 12.65 1.50 -2.76
CA ASN A 73 11.23 1.15 -2.78
C ASN A 73 10.47 1.78 -1.61
N GLY A 74 9.16 1.90 -1.76
CA GLY A 74 8.26 2.17 -0.65
C GLY A 74 8.19 0.99 0.32
N ASN A 75 7.31 1.10 1.31
CA ASN A 75 7.00 0.00 2.24
C ASN A 75 5.70 -0.68 1.80
N GLY A 76 5.63 -2.02 1.88
CA GLY A 76 4.38 -2.73 1.70
C GLY A 76 3.36 -2.37 2.79
N GLY A 77 2.08 -2.32 2.44
CA GLY A 77 1.00 -2.05 3.37
C GLY A 77 0.72 -3.24 4.28
N ASN A 78 0.22 -2.98 5.49
CA ASN A 78 -0.21 -4.05 6.40
C ASN A 78 -1.47 -4.74 5.86
N GLY A 79 -1.60 -6.04 6.12
CA GLY A 79 -2.89 -6.73 5.93
C GLY A 79 -3.94 -6.27 6.95
N GLY A 80 -5.20 -6.35 6.56
CA GLY A 80 -6.34 -6.03 7.42
C GLY A 80 -6.71 -7.17 8.37
N THR A 81 -7.47 -6.87 9.42
CA THR A 81 -7.85 -7.88 10.43
C THR A 81 -9.02 -8.74 9.97
N ALA A 82 -9.02 -10.00 10.43
CA ALA A 82 -10.16 -10.91 10.31
C ALA A 82 -11.41 -10.40 11.06
N GLY A 83 -12.58 -10.95 10.71
CA GLY A 83 -13.81 -10.79 11.47
C GLY A 83 -13.71 -11.45 12.84
N LEU A 84 -14.43 -10.89 13.82
CA LEU A 84 -14.37 -11.29 15.23
C LEU A 84 -14.76 -12.76 15.47
N LEU A 85 -15.73 -13.28 14.72
CA LEU A 85 -16.24 -14.64 14.91
C LEU A 85 -15.57 -15.63 13.97
N PHE A 86 -15.43 -15.25 12.70
CA PHE A 86 -14.79 -16.08 11.67
C PHE A 86 -14.07 -15.23 10.62
N GLY A 87 -12.92 -15.72 10.18
CA GLY A 87 -12.16 -15.18 9.06
C GLY A 87 -10.65 -15.33 9.21
N PHE A 88 -9.93 -14.96 8.16
CA PHE A 88 -8.48 -14.90 8.13
C PHE A 88 -7.99 -13.45 8.07
N ILE A 89 -6.80 -13.22 8.63
CA ILE A 89 -6.12 -11.93 8.55
C ILE A 89 -5.59 -11.78 7.13
N GLY A 90 -5.67 -10.57 6.58
CA GLY A 90 -5.07 -10.25 5.29
C GLY A 90 -3.55 -10.33 5.35
N THR A 91 -2.94 -10.63 4.21
CA THR A 91 -1.49 -10.69 4.08
C THR A 91 -0.88 -9.29 3.95
N PRO A 92 0.33 -9.04 4.48
CA PRO A 92 1.07 -7.81 4.18
C PRO A 92 1.46 -7.73 2.71
N GLY A 93 1.51 -6.51 2.17
CA GLY A 93 2.05 -6.23 0.85
C GLY A 93 3.58 -6.38 0.82
N GLN A 94 4.10 -6.64 -0.37
CA GLN A 94 5.54 -6.79 -0.60
C GLN A 94 6.26 -5.45 -0.75
N THR A 95 7.58 -5.49 -0.57
CA THR A 95 8.48 -4.33 -0.61
C THR A 95 9.33 -4.37 -1.86
#